data_AF-A0A2T0SNV9-F1
#
_entry.id   AF-A0A2T0SNV9-F1
#
_cell.length_a   1.000
_cell.length_b   1.000
_cell.length_c   1.000
_cell.angle_alpha   90.00
_cell.angle_beta   90.00
_cell.angle_gamma   90.00
#
_symmetry.space_group_name_H-M   'P 1'
#
loop_
_entity.id
_entity.type
_entity.pdbx_description
1 polymer ?
#
loop_
_entity_poly.entity_id
_entity_poly.type
_entity_poly.pdbx_seq_one_letter_code
_entity_poly.pdbx_strand_id
1 'polypeptide(L)'
;MTAQFPPIKTVVGKLLLNSWSAEYALNIKPACADRDFLNSALNWAQPQAYYAALFSMRARLAADDVHMADPKAIEKLMIRWAQDGVFGEPMRTNPFADLFNAPRLRVTGPEAAARHIELTNRVHAFAILNETYISSRVGEPTYRRIIADLPDYLRNGFVGARTTLILSED
;
A
#
# COMPACT_ATOMS: atom_id res chain seq x y z
N MET A 1 4.17 -0.26 35.20
CA MET A 1 5.04 -0.74 34.10
C MET A 1 4.15 -1.33 33.02
N THR A 2 3.80 -0.55 32.00
CA THR A 2 3.14 -1.08 30.79
C THR A 2 4.19 -1.79 29.96
N ALA A 3 3.98 -3.08 29.66
CA ALA A 3 4.88 -3.82 28.79
C ALA A 3 4.81 -3.18 27.39
N GLN A 4 5.89 -2.49 26.99
CA GLN A 4 5.99 -1.89 25.66
C GLN A 4 6.32 -3.01 24.68
N PHE A 5 5.29 -3.50 23.98
CA PHE A 5 5.45 -4.49 22.92
C PHE A 5 6.36 -3.93 21.81
N PRO A 6 7.08 -4.79 21.07
CA PRO A 6 7.82 -4.34 19.88
C PRO A 6 6.86 -3.61 18.91
N PRO A 7 7.28 -2.49 18.28
CA PRO A 7 6.42 -1.66 17.45
C PRO A 7 5.68 -2.41 16.34
N ILE A 8 6.24 -3.47 15.76
CA ILE A 8 5.52 -4.28 14.76
C ILE A 8 4.27 -4.97 15.34
N LYS A 9 4.23 -5.22 16.67
CA LYS A 9 3.07 -5.81 17.36
C LYS A 9 1.99 -4.78 17.70
N THR A 10 2.23 -3.49 17.48
CA THR A 10 1.20 -2.45 17.57
C THR A 10 0.16 -2.60 16.45
N VAL A 11 -0.98 -1.93 16.59
CA VAL A 11 -2.02 -1.93 15.54
C VAL A 11 -1.48 -1.37 14.22
N VAL A 12 -0.77 -0.23 14.28
CA VAL A 12 -0.13 0.40 13.10
C VAL A 12 0.88 -0.55 12.47
N GLY A 13 1.80 -1.12 13.26
CA GLY A 13 2.82 -2.04 12.75
C GLY A 13 2.24 -3.27 12.06
N LYS A 14 1.20 -3.89 12.63
CA LYS A 14 0.51 -5.04 12.01
C LYS A 14 -0.19 -4.67 10.70
N LEU A 15 -0.83 -3.50 10.64
CA LEU A 15 -1.51 -3.04 9.44
C LEU A 15 -0.49 -2.70 8.33
N LEU A 16 0.62 -2.05 8.67
CA LEU A 16 1.71 -1.81 7.73
C LEU A 16 2.32 -3.12 7.21
N LEU A 17 2.55 -4.11 8.08
CA LEU A 17 3.03 -5.43 7.66
C LEU A 17 2.11 -6.09 6.64
N ASN A 18 0.79 -6.03 6.85
CA ASN A 18 -0.19 -6.56 5.90
C ASN A 18 -0.16 -5.78 4.57
N SER A 19 -0.07 -4.45 4.65
CA SER A 19 0.05 -3.58 3.47
C SER A 19 1.29 -3.92 2.64
N TRP A 20 2.46 -3.98 3.29
CA TRP A 20 3.73 -4.30 2.64
C TRP A 20 3.78 -5.72 2.10
N SER A 21 3.13 -6.69 2.78
CA SER A 21 3.06 -8.06 2.28
C SER A 21 2.23 -8.16 1.00
N ALA A 22 1.11 -7.43 0.93
CA ALA A 22 0.30 -7.34 -0.30
C ALA A 22 1.06 -6.60 -1.42
N GLU A 23 1.74 -5.50 -1.12
CA GLU A 23 2.57 -4.78 -2.10
C GLU A 23 3.76 -5.65 -2.57
N TYR A 24 4.37 -6.43 -1.68
CA TYR A 24 5.42 -7.37 -2.07
C TYR A 24 4.90 -8.42 -3.05
N ALA A 25 3.73 -9.02 -2.77
CA ALA A 25 3.09 -9.97 -3.67
C ALA A 25 2.73 -9.34 -5.03
N LEU A 26 2.31 -8.08 -5.04
CA LEU A 26 2.08 -7.31 -6.27
C LEU A 26 3.38 -7.10 -7.06
N ASN A 27 4.53 -6.91 -6.41
CA ASN A 27 5.82 -6.71 -7.08
C ASN A 27 6.43 -7.99 -7.67
N ILE A 28 5.86 -9.17 -7.40
CA ILE A 28 6.34 -10.42 -7.97
C ILE A 28 6.02 -10.42 -9.47
N LYS A 29 7.04 -10.17 -10.28
CA LYS A 29 6.90 -10.17 -11.74
C LYS A 29 6.58 -11.59 -12.23
N PRO A 30 5.61 -11.75 -13.16
CA PRO A 30 5.37 -13.03 -13.80
C PRO A 30 6.64 -13.47 -14.56
N ALA A 31 7.17 -14.66 -14.25
CA ALA A 31 8.40 -15.18 -14.88
C ALA A 31 8.19 -15.71 -16.31
N CYS A 32 6.95 -15.70 -16.83
CA CYS A 32 6.59 -16.29 -18.11
C CYS A 32 5.94 -15.26 -19.03
N ALA A 33 6.31 -15.28 -20.32
CA ALA A 33 5.76 -14.43 -21.37
C ALA A 33 4.45 -14.98 -21.98
N ASP A 34 3.93 -16.10 -21.46
CA ASP A 34 2.67 -16.68 -21.92
C ASP A 34 1.49 -15.72 -21.63
N ARG A 35 0.73 -15.41 -22.68
CA ARG A 35 -0.43 -14.51 -22.63
C ARG A 35 -1.49 -14.96 -21.62
N ASP A 36 -1.77 -16.24 -21.52
CA ASP A 36 -2.82 -16.75 -20.63
C ASP A 36 -2.35 -16.71 -19.17
N PHE A 37 -1.05 -16.94 -18.95
CA PHE A 37 -0.41 -16.74 -17.67
C PHE A 37 -0.43 -15.26 -17.24
N LEU A 38 -0.11 -14.33 -18.15
CA LEU A 38 -0.11 -12.89 -17.86
C LEU A 38 -1.51 -12.34 -17.55
N ASN A 39 -2.53 -12.78 -18.28
CA ASN A 39 -3.92 -12.44 -17.98
C ASN A 39 -4.37 -13.00 -16.62
N SER A 40 -3.97 -14.23 -16.31
CA SER A 40 -4.22 -14.82 -14.99
C SER A 40 -3.50 -14.03 -13.89
N ALA A 41 -2.23 -13.69 -14.09
CA ALA A 41 -1.44 -12.89 -13.15
C ALA A 41 -2.05 -11.52 -12.88
N LEU A 42 -2.63 -10.86 -13.88
CA LEU A 42 -3.34 -9.58 -13.68
C LEU A 42 -4.57 -9.74 -12.77
N ASN A 43 -5.33 -10.84 -12.91
CA ASN A 43 -6.45 -11.14 -12.02
C ASN A 43 -6.02 -11.35 -10.57
N TRP A 44 -4.77 -11.79 -10.34
CA TRP A 44 -4.18 -11.88 -9.00
C TRP A 44 -3.59 -10.56 -8.51
N ALA A 45 -2.99 -9.76 -9.39
CA ALA A 45 -2.39 -8.47 -9.06
C ALA A 45 -3.43 -7.49 -8.48
N GLN A 46 -4.65 -7.53 -9.00
CA GLN A 46 -5.69 -6.61 -8.59
C GLN A 46 -6.09 -6.72 -7.10
N PRO A 47 -6.41 -7.91 -6.55
CA PRO A 47 -6.58 -8.09 -5.10
C PRO A 47 -5.37 -7.63 -4.28
N GLN A 48 -4.14 -7.86 -4.76
CA GLN A 48 -2.95 -7.42 -4.02
C GLN A 48 -2.86 -5.89 -3.95
N ALA A 49 -3.12 -5.21 -5.06
CA ALA A 49 -3.17 -3.74 -5.10
C ALA A 49 -4.27 -3.18 -4.19
N TYR A 50 -5.45 -3.81 -4.20
CA TYR A 50 -6.56 -3.46 -3.31
C TYR A 50 -6.17 -3.57 -1.83
N TYR A 51 -5.65 -4.73 -1.40
CA TYR A 51 -5.32 -4.96 -0.01
C TYR A 51 -4.14 -4.12 0.47
N ALA A 52 -3.15 -3.86 -0.39
CA ALA A 52 -2.07 -2.93 -0.09
C ALA A 52 -2.64 -1.54 0.24
N ALA A 53 -3.49 -0.98 -0.63
CA ALA A 53 -4.10 0.33 -0.37
C ALA A 53 -5.02 0.33 0.86
N LEU A 54 -5.86 -0.70 1.03
CA LEU A 54 -6.78 -0.82 2.15
C LEU A 54 -6.03 -0.85 3.49
N PHE A 55 -5.02 -1.70 3.64
CA PHE A 55 -4.27 -1.81 4.89
C PHE A 55 -3.40 -0.58 5.15
N SER A 56 -2.84 0.04 4.10
CA SER A 56 -2.14 1.32 4.21
C SER A 56 -3.03 2.40 4.82
N MET A 57 -4.28 2.52 4.37
CA MET A 57 -5.23 3.47 4.92
C MET A 57 -5.64 3.15 6.35
N ARG A 58 -5.85 1.88 6.68
CA ARG A 58 -6.13 1.47 8.05
C ARG A 58 -4.96 1.80 8.98
N ALA A 59 -3.72 1.61 8.52
CA ALA A 59 -2.53 1.97 9.28
C ALA A 59 -2.47 3.48 9.53
N ARG A 60 -2.79 4.29 8.51
CA ARG A 60 -2.87 5.75 8.62
C ARG A 60 -3.91 6.19 9.64
N LEU A 61 -5.12 5.67 9.56
CA LEU A 61 -6.17 5.95 10.55
C LEU A 61 -5.76 5.51 11.95
N ALA A 62 -5.13 4.34 12.09
CA ALA A 62 -4.68 3.84 13.38
C ALA A 62 -3.54 4.70 13.99
N ALA A 63 -2.77 5.42 13.17
CA ALA A 63 -1.78 6.39 13.67
C ALA A 63 -2.43 7.60 14.36
N ASP A 64 -3.70 7.89 14.01
CA ASP A 64 -4.56 8.89 14.67
C ASP A 64 -5.48 8.28 15.74
N ASP A 65 -5.23 7.04 16.17
CA ASP A 65 -6.08 6.28 17.09
C ASP A 65 -7.51 6.02 16.56
N VAL A 66 -7.71 6.14 15.23
CA VAL A 66 -8.98 5.84 14.57
C VAL A 66 -8.98 4.40 14.08
N HIS A 67 -9.86 3.58 14.67
CA HIS A 67 -10.00 2.17 14.28
C HIS A 67 -11.19 1.96 13.35
N MET A 68 -10.88 1.78 12.07
CA MET A 68 -11.86 1.42 11.04
C MET A 68 -11.52 0.07 10.43
N ALA A 69 -12.48 -0.85 10.46
CA ALA A 69 -12.32 -2.21 9.93
C ALA A 69 -13.22 -2.49 8.72
N ASP A 70 -14.32 -1.76 8.55
CA ASP A 70 -15.24 -1.93 7.41
C ASP A 70 -14.56 -1.43 6.11
N PRO A 71 -14.27 -2.33 5.14
CA PRO A 71 -13.62 -1.96 3.90
C PRO A 71 -14.42 -0.94 3.09
N LYS A 72 -15.75 -1.03 3.08
CA LYS A 72 -16.60 -0.10 2.31
C LYS A 72 -16.56 1.31 2.88
N ALA A 73 -16.48 1.45 4.20
CA ALA A 73 -16.30 2.74 4.85
C ALA A 73 -14.94 3.35 4.51
N ILE A 74 -13.88 2.53 4.50
CA ILE A 74 -12.53 2.96 4.14
C ILE A 74 -12.46 3.39 2.67
N GLU A 75 -13.06 2.63 1.75
CA GLU A 75 -13.13 2.97 0.32
C GLU A 75 -13.83 4.32 0.10
N LYS A 76 -14.98 4.54 0.74
CA LYS A 76 -15.69 5.82 0.68
C LYS A 76 -14.85 6.97 1.22
N LEU A 77 -14.13 6.73 2.32
CA LEU A 77 -13.24 7.72 2.91
C LEU A 77 -12.07 8.06 1.98
N MET A 78 -11.44 7.05 1.38
CA MET A 78 -10.36 7.24 0.39
C MET A 78 -10.83 8.11 -0.78
N ILE A 79 -11.99 7.80 -1.36
CA ILE A 79 -12.57 8.56 -2.47
C ILE A 79 -12.79 10.02 -2.05
N ARG A 80 -13.41 10.24 -0.88
CA ARG A 80 -13.64 11.57 -0.35
C ARG A 80 -12.32 12.32 -0.13
N TRP A 81 -11.33 11.70 0.49
CA TRP A 81 -10.03 12.31 0.75
C TRP A 81 -9.28 12.69 -0.52
N ALA A 82 -9.39 11.89 -1.58
CA ALA A 82 -8.87 12.27 -2.90
C ALA A 82 -9.59 13.50 -3.47
N GLN A 83 -10.91 13.56 -3.33
CA GLN A 83 -11.71 14.71 -3.77
C GLN A 83 -11.42 15.98 -2.95
N ASP A 84 -11.10 15.82 -1.67
CA ASP A 84 -10.76 16.91 -0.74
C ASP A 84 -9.27 17.35 -0.86
N GLY A 85 -8.45 16.67 -1.68
CA GLY A 85 -7.03 17.01 -1.88
C GLY A 85 -6.09 16.54 -0.77
N VAL A 86 -6.48 15.55 0.04
CA VAL A 86 -5.64 15.01 1.13
C VAL A 86 -4.38 14.31 0.59
N PHE A 87 -4.43 13.84 -0.66
CA PHE A 87 -3.33 13.15 -1.33
C PHE A 87 -2.60 14.04 -2.36
N GLY A 88 -2.83 15.36 -2.34
CA GLY A 88 -2.30 16.32 -3.33
C GLY A 88 -3.43 17.13 -3.97
N GLU A 89 -3.33 17.40 -5.27
CA GLU A 89 -4.37 18.17 -5.96
C GLU A 89 -5.76 17.49 -5.86
N PRO A 90 -6.83 18.24 -5.53
CA PRO A 90 -8.19 17.73 -5.47
C PRO A 90 -8.60 16.99 -6.76
N MET A 91 -9.01 15.74 -6.61
CA MET A 91 -9.31 14.88 -7.74
C MET A 91 -10.82 14.89 -8.05
N ARG A 92 -11.16 15.20 -9.30
CA ARG A 92 -12.57 15.19 -9.76
C ARG A 92 -13.15 13.78 -9.90
N THR A 93 -12.29 12.80 -10.20
CA THR A 93 -12.66 11.40 -10.42
C THR A 93 -12.14 10.53 -9.28
N ASN A 94 -12.67 9.31 -9.14
CA ASN A 94 -12.18 8.35 -8.15
C ASN A 94 -10.84 7.75 -8.63
N PRO A 95 -9.68 8.12 -8.05
CA PRO A 95 -8.38 7.61 -8.47
C PRO A 95 -8.15 6.16 -8.03
N PHE A 96 -9.06 5.59 -7.25
CA PHE A 96 -9.01 4.24 -6.73
C PHE A 96 -10.04 3.32 -7.39
N ALA A 97 -10.80 3.81 -8.38
CA ALA A 97 -11.85 3.04 -9.05
C ALA A 97 -11.31 1.71 -9.59
N ASP A 98 -10.14 1.76 -10.23
CA ASP A 98 -9.48 0.56 -10.75
C ASP A 98 -8.95 -0.34 -9.65
N LEU A 99 -8.65 0.17 -8.44
CA LEU A 99 -8.26 -0.65 -7.29
C LEU A 99 -9.43 -1.47 -6.77
N PHE A 100 -10.61 -0.84 -6.70
CA PHE A 100 -11.82 -1.42 -6.10
C PHE A 100 -12.60 -2.31 -7.06
N ASN A 101 -12.53 -2.02 -8.36
CA ASN A 101 -13.32 -2.71 -9.37
C ASN A 101 -12.60 -2.69 -10.72
N ALA A 102 -11.56 -3.52 -10.89
CA ALA A 102 -11.00 -3.72 -12.22
C ALA A 102 -11.90 -4.69 -13.01
N PRO A 103 -12.40 -4.27 -14.18
CA PRO A 103 -13.07 -5.20 -15.07
C PRO A 103 -12.13 -6.36 -15.43
N ARG A 104 -12.68 -7.57 -15.58
CA ARG A 104 -11.95 -8.69 -16.19
C ARG A 104 -11.72 -8.35 -17.66
N LEU A 105 -10.61 -7.68 -17.94
CA LEU A 105 -10.27 -7.27 -19.29
C LEU A 105 -9.54 -8.40 -19.98
N ARG A 106 -9.99 -8.75 -21.19
CA ARG A 106 -9.18 -9.56 -22.11
C ARG A 106 -8.18 -8.63 -22.77
N VAL A 107 -6.96 -8.63 -22.26
CA VAL A 107 -5.86 -7.84 -22.80
C VAL A 107 -4.81 -8.74 -23.45
N THR A 108 -3.95 -8.14 -24.25
CA THR A 108 -2.73 -8.77 -24.75
C THR A 108 -1.70 -8.89 -23.62
N GLY A 109 -0.69 -9.76 -23.80
CA GLY A 109 0.40 -9.89 -22.82
C GLY A 109 1.11 -8.56 -22.51
N PRO A 110 1.53 -7.77 -23.53
CA PRO A 110 2.12 -6.46 -23.30
C PRO A 110 1.21 -5.48 -22.54
N GLU A 111 -0.08 -5.45 -22.84
CA GLU A 111 -1.05 -4.61 -22.13
C GLU A 111 -1.23 -5.06 -20.67
N ALA A 112 -1.26 -6.37 -20.41
CA ALA A 112 -1.32 -6.92 -19.05
C ALA A 112 -0.09 -6.50 -18.23
N ALA A 113 1.11 -6.59 -18.84
CA ALA A 113 2.35 -6.17 -18.21
C ALA A 113 2.36 -4.64 -17.94
N ALA A 114 1.92 -3.82 -18.89
CA ALA A 114 1.81 -2.38 -18.72
C ALA A 114 0.85 -2.01 -17.58
N ARG A 115 -0.32 -2.67 -17.51
CA ARG A 115 -1.29 -2.47 -16.41
C ARG A 115 -0.75 -2.89 -15.06
N HIS A 116 -0.01 -3.99 -15.00
CA HIS A 116 0.64 -4.42 -13.77
C HIS A 116 1.65 -3.37 -13.28
N ILE A 117 2.49 -2.83 -14.18
CA ILE A 117 3.43 -1.74 -13.85
C ILE A 117 2.67 -0.51 -13.35
N GLU A 118 1.59 -0.12 -14.02
CA GLU A 118 0.76 1.02 -13.60
C GLU A 118 0.18 0.82 -12.18
N LEU A 119 -0.39 -0.36 -11.90
CA LEU A 119 -0.93 -0.72 -10.59
C LEU A 119 0.15 -0.65 -9.51
N THR A 120 1.32 -1.24 -9.78
CA THR A 120 2.46 -1.20 -8.85
C THR A 120 2.91 0.23 -8.56
N ASN A 121 3.04 1.07 -9.58
CA ASN A 121 3.44 2.47 -9.42
C ASN A 121 2.41 3.27 -8.59
N ARG A 122 1.12 3.04 -8.84
CA ARG A 122 0.03 3.71 -8.10
C ARG A 122 0.01 3.30 -6.64
N VAL A 123 0.13 2.00 -6.35
CA VAL A 123 0.21 1.48 -4.98
C VAL A 123 1.44 2.04 -4.27
N HIS A 124 2.59 2.08 -4.95
CA HIS A 124 3.82 2.62 -4.39
C HIS A 124 3.69 4.10 -4.01
N ALA A 125 3.17 4.94 -4.92
CA ALA A 125 2.95 6.36 -4.66
C ALA A 125 1.96 6.58 -3.51
N PHE A 126 0.89 5.81 -3.46
CA PHE A 126 -0.08 5.86 -2.39
C PHE A 126 0.51 5.44 -1.03
N ALA A 127 1.35 4.40 -1.04
CA ALA A 127 2.05 3.93 0.15
C ALA A 127 3.02 5.01 0.69
N ILE A 128 3.77 5.71 -0.18
CA ILE A 128 4.63 6.84 0.24
C ILE A 128 3.81 7.89 0.99
N LEU A 129 2.70 8.37 0.41
CA LEU A 129 1.88 9.42 1.05
C LEU A 129 1.39 9.01 2.44
N ASN A 130 0.92 7.77 2.59
CA ASN A 130 0.43 7.28 3.86
C ASN A 130 1.56 7.00 4.85
N GLU A 131 2.68 6.45 4.41
CA GLU A 131 3.83 6.15 5.27
C GLU A 131 4.54 7.43 5.74
N THR A 132 4.68 8.45 4.89
CA THR A 132 5.16 9.78 5.30
C THR A 132 4.26 10.37 6.39
N TYR A 133 2.94 10.30 6.20
CA TYR A 133 1.98 10.73 7.23
C TYR A 133 2.12 9.90 8.51
N ILE A 134 2.18 8.56 8.41
CA ILE A 134 2.30 7.70 9.59
C ILE A 134 3.59 8.01 10.34
N SER A 135 4.71 8.15 9.64
CA SER A 135 6.02 8.50 10.22
C SER A 135 5.94 9.81 11.02
N SER A 136 5.32 10.85 10.47
CA SER A 136 5.15 12.13 11.17
C SER A 136 4.22 12.05 12.39
N ARG A 137 3.29 11.09 12.42
CA ARG A 137 2.39 10.87 13.56
C ARG A 137 2.98 10.01 14.67
N VAL A 138 3.65 8.92 14.32
CA VAL A 138 4.22 7.98 15.32
C VAL A 138 5.64 8.37 15.77
N GLY A 139 6.27 9.27 15.02
CA GLY A 139 7.66 9.70 15.19
C GLY A 139 8.66 8.77 14.50
N GLU A 140 9.72 9.35 13.96
CA GLU A 140 10.80 8.64 13.26
C GLU A 140 11.39 7.46 14.08
N PRO A 141 11.70 7.58 15.39
CA PRO A 141 12.26 6.46 16.14
C PRO A 141 11.34 5.26 16.19
N THR A 142 10.02 5.50 16.33
CA THR A 142 9.01 4.44 16.31
C THR A 142 8.92 3.82 14.92
N TYR A 143 8.87 4.66 13.88
CA TYR A 143 8.80 4.21 12.50
C TYR A 143 10.00 3.34 12.11
N ARG A 144 11.23 3.80 12.36
CA ARG A 144 12.46 3.03 12.13
C ARG A 144 12.45 1.69 12.85
N ARG A 145 11.90 1.64 14.06
CA ARG A 145 11.82 0.40 14.83
C ARG A 145 10.76 -0.57 14.27
N ILE A 146 9.65 -0.08 13.72
CA ILE A 146 8.72 -0.92 12.95
C ILE A 146 9.46 -1.58 11.78
N ILE A 147 10.27 -0.81 11.04
CA ILE A 147 11.06 -1.33 9.90
C ILE A 147 12.13 -2.32 10.34
N ALA A 148 12.80 -2.05 11.47
CA ALA A 148 13.83 -2.93 12.01
C ALA A 148 13.28 -4.32 12.40
N ASP A 149 12.02 -4.39 12.84
CA ASP A 149 11.33 -5.63 13.22
C ASP A 149 10.80 -6.45 12.02
N LEU A 150 10.97 -5.97 10.78
CA LEU A 150 10.47 -6.64 9.58
C LEU A 150 11.32 -7.86 9.16
N PRO A 151 10.71 -8.83 8.45
CA PRO A 151 11.46 -9.85 7.71
C PRO A 151 12.45 -9.23 6.72
N ASP A 152 13.58 -9.92 6.49
CA ASP A 152 14.69 -9.44 5.65
C ASP A 152 14.25 -9.00 4.25
N TYR A 153 13.37 -9.76 3.61
CA TYR A 153 12.93 -9.49 2.24
C TYR A 153 12.11 -8.19 2.10
N LEU A 154 11.46 -7.73 3.17
CA LEU A 154 10.80 -6.41 3.20
C LEU A 154 11.80 -5.34 3.63
N ARG A 155 12.49 -5.57 4.75
CA ARG A 155 13.42 -4.63 5.38
C ARG A 155 14.53 -4.19 4.44
N ASN A 156 15.15 -5.14 3.74
CA ASN A 156 16.23 -4.89 2.79
C ASN A 156 15.73 -4.79 1.34
N GLY A 157 14.41 -4.76 1.15
CA GLY A 157 13.75 -4.64 -0.15
C GLY A 157 13.17 -3.23 -0.38
N PHE A 158 12.01 -3.17 -1.04
CA PHE A 158 11.36 -1.91 -1.40
C PHE A 158 10.96 -1.06 -0.18
N VAL A 159 10.63 -1.69 0.96
CA VAL A 159 10.26 -0.96 2.19
C VAL A 159 11.47 -0.24 2.76
N GLY A 160 12.64 -0.87 2.78
CA GLY A 160 13.89 -0.23 3.19
C GLY A 160 14.24 0.97 2.31
N ALA A 161 14.22 0.78 0.99
CA ALA A 161 14.48 1.84 0.03
C ALA A 161 13.50 3.03 0.18
N ARG A 162 12.21 2.73 0.34
CA ARG A 162 11.18 3.75 0.59
C ARG A 162 11.37 4.45 1.93
N THR A 163 11.80 3.74 2.97
CA THR A 163 12.10 4.34 4.28
C THR A 163 13.24 5.35 4.19
N THR A 164 14.29 5.06 3.41
CA THR A 164 15.35 6.05 3.15
C THR A 164 14.81 7.31 2.51
N LEU A 165 13.93 7.19 1.50
CA LEU A 165 13.27 8.32 0.86
C LEU A 165 12.46 9.15 1.88
N ILE A 166 11.56 8.50 2.62
CA ILE A 166 10.65 9.16 3.58
C ILE A 166 11.42 9.91 4.66
N LEU A 167 12.53 9.35 5.14
CA LEU A 167 13.31 9.93 6.23
C LEU A 167 14.46 10.84 5.75
N SER A 168 14.52 11.11 4.44
CA SER A 168 15.48 12.05 3.86
C SER A 168 14.90 13.43 3.55
N GLU A 169 13.58 13.62 3.73
CA GLU A 169 12.88 14.88 3.45
C GLU A 169 12.88 15.88 4.64
N ASP A 170 13.93 15.90 5.46
CA ASP A 170 14.15 16.92 6.50
C ASP A 170 14.99 18.12 6.02
#